data_AF-A0A963EF79-F1
#
_entry.id   AF-A0A963EF79-F1
#
_cell.length_a   1.000
_cell.length_b   1.000
_cell.length_c   1.000
_cell.angle_alpha   90.00
_cell.angle_beta   90.00
_cell.angle_gamma   90.00
#
_symmetry.space_group_name_H-M   'P 1'
#
loop_
_entity.id
_entity.type
_entity.pdbx_description
1 polymer ?
#
loop_
_entity_poly.entity_id
_entity_poly.type
_entity_poly.pdbx_seq_one_letter_code
_entity_poly.pdbx_strand_id
1 'polypeptide(L)' 'MSQNRILEMLSAGHLVTLRDISSELDVSPKRAQDFISRMIRDGLVERPKPGCYVLSGKGARVYADGIEPPRVYRRVIG' A
#
# COMPACT_ATOMS: atom_id res chain seq x y z
N MET A 1 5.79 16.01 -4.19
CA MET A 1 5.41 15.37 -2.91
C MET A 1 5.39 13.86 -3.15
N SER A 2 6.11 13.10 -2.35
CA SER A 2 6.60 11.76 -2.68
C SER A 2 5.52 10.67 -2.56
N GLN A 3 5.32 9.88 -3.62
CA GLN A 3 4.43 8.71 -3.74
C GLN A 3 4.66 7.58 -2.69
N ASN A 4 5.52 7.79 -1.68
CA ASN A 4 5.99 6.77 -0.73
C ASN A 4 5.35 6.85 0.66
N ARG A 5 4.53 7.84 0.97
CA ARG A 5 4.06 8.06 2.35
C ARG A 5 3.14 6.95 2.88
N ILE A 6 2.37 6.28 2.03
CA ILE A 6 1.58 5.09 2.43
C ILE A 6 2.51 3.97 2.89
N LEU A 7 3.60 3.73 2.15
CA LEU A 7 4.56 2.67 2.46
C LEU A 7 5.37 3.03 3.71
N GLU A 8 5.67 4.31 3.92
CA GLU A 8 6.25 4.82 5.18
C GLU A 8 5.29 4.58 6.36
N MET A 9 4.00 4.92 6.21
CA MET A 9 3.00 4.67 7.25
C MET A 9 2.87 3.18 7.56
N LEU A 10 2.80 2.33 6.52
CA LEU A 10 2.69 0.89 6.72
C LEU A 10 3.98 0.27 7.31
N SER A 11 5.16 0.79 6.97
CA SER A 11 6.45 0.28 7.47
C SER A 11 6.74 0.69 8.91
N ALA A 12 6.21 1.84 9.35
CA ALA A 12 6.20 2.25 10.75
C ALA A 12 5.19 1.46 11.62
N GLY A 13 4.49 0.47 11.04
CA GLY A 13 3.50 -0.34 11.75
C GLY A 13 2.16 0.39 11.97
N HIS A 14 1.93 1.52 11.30
CA HIS A 14 0.63 2.17 11.35
C HIS A 14 -0.40 1.38 10.55
N LEU A 15 -1.59 1.29 11.13
CA LEU A 15 -2.76 0.79 10.44
C LEU A 15 -3.20 1.84 9.41
N VAL A 16 -3.08 1.50 8.15
CA VAL A 16 -3.53 2.36 7.06
C VAL A 16 -4.93 1.95 6.63
N THR A 17 -5.80 2.92 6.39
CA THR A 17 -7.17 2.68 5.89
C THR A 17 -7.27 2.93 4.40
N LEU A 18 -8.37 2.47 3.80
CA LEU A 18 -8.66 2.76 2.39
C LEU A 18 -8.76 4.26 2.10
N ARG A 19 -9.24 5.05 3.08
CA ARG A 19 -9.32 6.51 2.98
C ARG A 19 -7.94 7.14 2.90
N ASP A 20 -7.00 6.67 3.73
CA ASP A 20 -5.62 7.15 3.72
C ASP A 20 -4.96 6.83 2.37
N ILE A 21 -5.19 5.62 1.84
CA ILE A 21 -4.67 5.20 0.54
C ILE A 21 -5.24 6.07 -0.59
N SER A 22 -6.56 6.29 -0.57
CA SER A 22 -7.25 7.11 -1.56
C SER A 22 -6.77 8.57 -1.52
N SER A 23 -6.59 9.13 -0.33
CA SER A 23 -6.13 10.50 -0.14
C SER A 23 -4.67 10.69 -0.57
N GLU A 24 -3.79 9.76 -0.21
CA GLU A 24 -2.35 9.91 -0.46
C GLU A 24 -1.98 9.61 -1.92
N LEU A 25 -2.72 8.71 -2.59
CA LEU A 25 -2.54 8.45 -4.02
C LEU A 25 -3.34 9.40 -4.93
N ASP A 26 -4.20 10.25 -4.35
CA ASP A 26 -5.18 11.08 -5.07
C ASP A 26 -6.01 10.27 -6.09
N VAL A 27 -6.52 9.12 -5.64
CA VAL A 27 -7.32 8.21 -6.47
C VAL A 27 -8.68 7.94 -5.84
N SER A 28 -9.65 7.54 -6.66
CA SER A 28 -10.96 7.13 -6.16
C SER A 28 -10.86 5.94 -5.20
N PRO A 29 -11.81 5.78 -4.25
CA PRO A 29 -11.83 4.64 -3.33
C PRO A 29 -11.79 3.28 -4.03
N LYS A 30 -12.40 3.17 -5.22
CA LYS A 30 -12.34 1.97 -6.05
C LYS A 30 -10.91 1.67 -6.53
N ARG A 31 -10.20 2.66 -7.05
CA ARG A 31 -8.79 2.50 -7.48
C ARG A 31 -7.88 2.17 -6.29
N ALA A 32 -8.10 2.82 -5.14
CA ALA A 32 -7.40 2.48 -3.90
C ALA A 32 -7.66 1.03 -3.46
N GLN A 33 -8.91 0.55 -3.60
CA GLN A 33 -9.28 -0.82 -3.29
C GLN A 33 -8.62 -1.82 -4.23
N ASP A 34 -8.58 -1.53 -5.52
CA ASP A 34 -7.89 -2.36 -6.52
C ASP A 34 -6.38 -2.41 -6.25
N PHE A 35 -5.78 -1.28 -5.89
CA PHE A 35 -4.37 -1.17 -5.51
C PHE A 35 -4.04 -2.06 -4.31
N ILE A 36 -4.75 -1.88 -3.19
CA ILE A 36 -4.46 -2.61 -1.95
C ILE A 36 -4.76 -4.10 -2.09
N SER A 37 -5.79 -4.47 -2.85
CA SER A 37 -6.14 -5.88 -3.11
C SER A 37 -5.03 -6.60 -3.89
N ARG A 38 -4.36 -5.92 -4.82
CA ARG A 38 -3.18 -6.47 -5.52
C ARG A 38 -2.00 -6.67 -4.56
N MET A 39 -1.73 -5.70 -3.69
CA MET A 39 -0.66 -5.84 -2.69
C MET A 39 -0.91 -6.99 -1.72
N ILE A 40 -2.17 -7.20 -1.32
CA ILE A 40 -2.57 -8.35 -0.49
C ILE A 40 -2.33 -9.66 -1.24
N ARG A 41 -2.78 -9.75 -2.50
CA ARG A 41 -2.59 -10.94 -3.34
C ARG A 41 -1.10 -11.29 -3.52
N ASP A 42 -0.26 -10.29 -3.66
CA ASP A 42 1.19 -10.48 -3.83
C ASP A 42 1.92 -10.77 -2.50
N GLY A 43 1.16 -10.80 -1.39
CA GLY A 43 1.66 -11.09 -0.05
C GLY A 43 2.50 -9.96 0.54
N LEU A 44 2.32 -8.72 0.07
CA LEU A 44 3.06 -7.54 0.56
C LEU A 44 2.30 -6.83 1.69
N VAL A 45 0.98 -6.97 1.74
CA VAL A 45 0.11 -6.33 2.73
C VAL A 45 -0.79 -7.38 3.36
N GLU A 46 -1.06 -7.21 4.66
CA GLU A 46 -1.99 -8.02 5.43
C GLU A 46 -3.15 -7.15 5.95
N ARG A 47 -4.26 -7.82 6.28
CA ARG A 47 -5.48 -7.18 6.79
C ARG A 47 -5.77 -7.66 8.22
N PRO A 48 -5.18 -7.06 9.25
CA PRO A 48 -5.34 -7.50 10.63
C PRO A 48 -6.77 -7.27 11.16
N LYS A 49 -7.49 -6.29 10.60
CA LYS A 49 -8.89 -6.00 10.94
C LYS A 49 -9.65 -5.44 9.73
N PRO A 50 -10.99 -5.51 9.71
CA PRO A 50 -11.78 -4.96 8.61
C PRO A 50 -11.47 -3.48 8.35
N GLY A 51 -11.01 -3.16 7.13
CA GLY A 51 -10.77 -1.79 6.69
C GLY A 51 -9.39 -1.22 7.04
N CYS A 52 -8.53 -2.02 7.68
CA CYS A 52 -7.16 -1.61 8.00
C CYS A 52 -6.13 -2.57 7.43
N TYR A 53 -5.02 -2.00 7.00
CA TYR A 53 -3.96 -2.66 6.26
C TYR A 53 -2.61 -2.37 6.91
N VAL A 54 -1.71 -3.36 6.89
CA VAL A 54 -0.32 -3.26 7.37
C VAL A 54 0.60 -3.97 6.39
N LEU A 55 1.90 -3.62 6.33
CA LEU A 55 2.85 -4.41 5.56
C LEU A 55 2.99 -5.80 6.20
N SER A 56 3.06 -6.82 5.35
CA SER A 56 3.50 -8.15 5.78
C SER A 56 5.02 -8.14 6.04
N GLY A 57 5.55 -9.17 6.69
CA GLY A 57 7.00 -9.33 6.83
C GLY A 57 7.74 -9.35 5.49
N LYS A 58 7.11 -9.88 4.43
CA LYS A 58 7.63 -9.83 3.05
C LYS A 58 7.58 -8.41 2.49
N GLY A 59 6.47 -7.70 2.66
CA GLY A 59 6.30 -6.33 2.18
C GLY A 59 7.28 -5.35 2.85
N ALA A 60 7.51 -5.51 4.15
CA ALA A 60 8.49 -4.71 4.88
C ALA A 60 9.92 -4.90 4.36
N ARG A 61 10.33 -6.14 4.04
CA ARG A 61 11.63 -6.42 3.43
C ARG A 61 11.77 -5.82 2.04
N VAL A 62 10.77 -6.04 1.16
CA VAL A 62 10.76 -5.47 -0.20
C VAL A 62 10.88 -3.94 -0.16
N TYR A 63 10.18 -3.29 0.78
CA TYR A 63 10.27 -1.85 0.97
C TYR A 63 11.65 -1.42 1.51
N ALA A 64 12.18 -2.10 2.54
CA ALA A 64 13.48 -1.79 3.14
C ALA A 64 14.65 -1.95 2.16
N ASP A 65 14.56 -2.93 1.25
CA ASP A 65 15.58 -3.17 0.21
C ASP A 65 15.56 -2.11 -0.91
N GLY A 66 14.67 -1.11 -0.82
CA GLY A 66 14.53 -0.07 -1.84
C GLY A 66 14.04 -0.61 -3.18
N ILE A 67 13.49 -1.82 -3.20
CA ILE A 67 12.90 -2.42 -4.39
C ILE A 67 11.62 -1.66 -4.67
N GLU A 68 11.65 -0.79 -5.70
CA GLU A 68 10.46 -0.07 -6.13
C GLU A 68 9.29 -1.07 -6.27
N PRO A 69 8.11 -0.77 -5.70
CA PRO A 69 6.95 -1.62 -5.89
C PRO A 69 6.76 -1.83 -7.41
N PRO A 70 6.45 -3.07 -7.85
CA PRO A 70 6.36 -3.43 -9.25
C PRO A 70 5.66 -2.35 -10.10
N ARG A 71 6.18 -2.04 -11.30
CA ARG A 71 5.59 -1.03 -12.21
C ARG A 71 4.06 -1.16 -12.41
N VAL A 72 3.53 -2.37 -12.18
CA VAL A 72 2.09 -2.70 -12.14
C VAL A 72 1.29 -1.79 -11.19
N TYR A 73 1.91 -1.32 -10.12
CA TYR A 73 1.31 -0.45 -9.10
C TYR A 73 1.32 1.02 -9.51
N ARG A 74 2.33 1.48 -10.26
CA ARG A 74 2.37 2.85 -10.83
C ARG A 74 1.20 3.12 -11.77
N ARG A 75 0.71 2.10 -12.48
CA ARG A 75 -0.40 2.24 -13.45
C ARG A 75 -1.75 2.58 -12.82
N VAL A 76 -1.88 2.47 -11.50
CA VAL A 76 -3.10 2.86 -10.75
C VAL A 76 -3.07 4.35 -10.39
N ILE A 77 -1.87 4.91 -10.27
CA ILE A 77 -1.56 6.31 -9.91
C ILE A 77 -1.42 7.18 -11.17
N GLY A 78 -1.64 6.60 -12.36
CA GLY A 78 -1.66 7.28 -13.66
C GLY A 78 -3.04 7.38 -14.28
#